data_AF-A0A2T6KC94-F1
#
_entry.id   AF-A0A2T6KC94-F1
#
_cell.length_a   1.000
_cell.length_b   1.000
_cell.length_c   1.000
_cell.angle_alpha   90.00
_cell.angle_beta   90.00
_cell.angle_gamma   90.00
#
_symmetry.space_group_name_H-M   'P 1'
#
loop_
_entity.id
_entity.type
_entity.pdbx_description
1 polymer ?
#
loop_
_entity_poly.entity_id
_entity_poly.type
_entity_poly.pdbx_seq_one_letter_code
_entity_poly.pdbx_strand_id
1 'polypeptide(L)' 'MLNNHLQLTPFIHIDNFDNIRVNGPFELIQLSPHLCQLSGNGYTLTIESIDTVINSMNVEEITIKVRNLKRLELRKMDMD' A
#
# COMPACT_ATOMS: atom_id res chain seq x y z
N MET A 1 30.72 12.69 7.74
CA MET A 1 29.60 12.68 6.78
C MET A 1 28.75 11.47 7.11
N LEU A 2 27.59 11.66 7.74
CA LEU A 2 26.67 10.56 8.03
C LEU A 2 25.85 10.26 6.77
N ASN A 3 25.99 9.05 6.24
CA ASN A 3 25.11 8.53 5.19
C ASN A 3 23.72 8.27 5.82
N ASN A 4 22.84 9.26 5.73
CA ASN A 4 21.41 9.14 6.07
C ASN A 4 20.64 8.39 4.97
N HIS A 5 21.06 7.18 4.63
CA HIS A 5 20.19 6.27 3.89
C HIS A 5 19.32 5.55 4.91
N LEU A 6 18.26 6.21 5.37
CA LEU A 6 17.08 5.54 5.92
C LEU A 6 16.50 4.71 4.78
N GLN A 7 17.06 3.52 4.54
CA GLN A 7 16.36 2.49 3.80
C GLN A 7 15.16 2.08 4.65
N LEU A 8 14.04 2.75 4.43
CA LEU A 8 12.76 2.32 4.97
C LEU A 8 12.46 0.99 4.30
N THR A 9 12.75 -0.11 5.00
CA THR A 9 12.27 -1.43 4.61
C THR A 9 10.76 -1.33 4.40
N PRO A 10 10.21 -1.80 3.26
CA PRO A 10 8.80 -1.66 2.97
C PRO A 10 7.96 -2.20 4.12
N PHE A 11 7.02 -1.40 4.62
CA PHE A 11 6.13 -1.81 5.69
C PHE A 11 4.72 -1.30 5.43
N ILE A 12 3.74 -2.07 5.87
CA ILE A 12 2.33 -1.71 5.85
C ILE A 12 1.93 -1.42 7.29
N HIS A 13 1.47 -0.19 7.54
CA HIS A 13 0.95 0.24 8.83
C HIS A 13 -0.54 0.48 8.74
N ILE A 14 -1.27 0.04 9.76
CA ILE A 14 -2.73 0.14 9.83
C ILE A 14 -3.05 0.78 11.17
N ASP A 15 -3.50 2.03 11.15
CA ASP A 15 -3.77 2.76 12.39
C ASP A 15 -5.09 2.29 13.02
N ASN A 16 -6.18 2.24 12.24
CA ASN A 16 -7.54 1.96 12.73
C ASN A 16 -8.42 1.21 11.70
N PHE A 17 -7.82 0.43 10.81
CA PHE A 17 -8.50 -0.20 9.65
C PHE A 17 -9.26 0.74 8.71
N ASP A 18 -9.25 2.05 8.98
CA ASP A 18 -9.78 3.14 8.13
C ASP A 18 -8.67 3.87 7.37
N ASN A 19 -7.43 3.78 7.85
CA ASN A 19 -6.26 4.38 7.23
C ASN A 19 -5.17 3.30 7.08
N ILE A 20 -4.73 3.09 5.86
CA ILE A 20 -3.65 2.18 5.50
C ILE A 20 -2.50 3.03 4.96
N ARG A 21 -1.33 2.86 5.55
CA ARG A 21 -0.10 3.51 5.11
C ARG A 21 0.85 2.44 4.59
N VAL A 22 1.32 2.62 3.37
CA VAL A 22 2.24 1.71 2.69
C VAL A 22 3.51 2.48 2.41
N ASN A 23 4.64 1.99 2.93
CA ASN A 23 5.95 2.58 2.67
C ASN A 23 6.77 1.69 1.74
N GLY A 24 7.60 2.32 0.92
CA GLY A 24 8.46 1.68 -0.05
C GLY A 24 7.98 1.89 -1.50
N PRO A 25 8.79 1.49 -2.48
CA PRO A 25 8.48 1.69 -3.89
C PRO A 25 7.35 0.76 -4.31
N PHE A 26 6.12 1.28 -4.21
CA PHE A 26 4.91 0.64 -4.70
C PHE A 26 4.33 1.46 -5.84
N GLU A 27 3.91 0.76 -6.88
CA GLU A 27 3.22 1.31 -8.04
C GLU A 27 1.74 0.95 -7.95
N LEU A 28 0.89 1.88 -8.39
CA LEU A 28 -0.55 1.65 -8.46
C LEU A 28 -0.88 0.80 -9.68
N ILE A 29 -1.44 -0.38 -9.44
CA ILE A 29 -1.88 -1.30 -10.49
C ILE A 29 -3.34 -1.06 -10.84
N GLN A 30 -4.19 -0.94 -9.82
CA GLN A 30 -5.62 -0.76 -10.00
C GLN A 30 -6.21 0.11 -8.90
N LEU A 31 -7.10 1.03 -9.28
CA LEU A 31 -7.90 1.82 -8.37
C LEU A 31 -9.35 1.86 -8.86
N SER A 32 -10.27 1.52 -7.97
CA SER A 32 -11.71 1.74 -8.10
C SER A 32 -12.27 2.14 -6.74
N PRO A 33 -13.54 2.59 -6.66
CA PRO A 33 -14.16 2.92 -5.39
C PRO A 33 -14.17 1.79 -4.36
N HIS A 34 -13.98 0.53 -4.76
CA HIS A 34 -14.04 -0.63 -3.85
C HIS A 34 -12.74 -1.43 -3.77
N LEU A 35 -11.74 -1.09 -4.58
CA LEU A 35 -10.52 -1.89 -4.75
C LEU A 35 -9.32 -0.97 -4.99
N CYS A 36 -8.25 -1.19 -4.23
CA CYS A 36 -6.93 -0.66 -4.53
C CYS A 36 -5.94 -1.82 -4.60
N GLN A 37 -5.14 -1.86 -5.67
CA GLN A 37 -4.03 -2.81 -5.83
C GLN A 37 -2.74 -2.08 -6.09
N LEU A 38 -1.71 -2.44 -5.31
CA LEU A 38 -0.36 -1.90 -5.41
C LEU A 38 0.62 -3.04 -5.69
N SER A 39 1.67 -2.78 -6.47
CA SER A 39 2.75 -3.73 -6.72
C SER A 39 4.09 -3.12 -6.34
N GLY A 40 4.95 -3.86 -5.66
CA GLY A 40 6.25 -3.35 -5.25
C GLY A 40 7.08 -4.44 -4.59
N ASN A 41 8.40 -4.43 -4.83
CA ASN A 41 9.36 -5.34 -4.21
C ASN A 41 9.00 -6.84 -4.33
N GLY A 42 8.38 -7.25 -5.45
CA GLY A 42 7.94 -8.62 -5.66
C GLY A 42 6.69 -9.02 -4.87
N TYR A 43 5.91 -8.05 -4.40
CA TYR A 43 4.62 -8.28 -3.74
C TYR A 43 3.50 -7.50 -4.41
N THR A 44 2.29 -8.05 -4.37
CA THR A 44 1.05 -7.36 -4.69
C THR A 44 0.25 -7.18 -3.40
N LEU A 45 -0.09 -5.93 -3.09
CA LEU A 45 -1.01 -5.58 -2.01
C LEU A 45 -2.41 -5.35 -2.60
N THR A 46 -3.41 -6.05 -2.08
CA THR A 46 -4.82 -5.90 -2.45
C THR A 46 -5.63 -5.40 -1.26
N ILE A 47 -6.37 -4.32 -1.46
CA ILE A 47 -7.23 -3.66 -0.48
C ILE A 47 -8.65 -3.60 -1.05
N GLU A 48 -9.60 -4.28 -0.39
CA GLU A 48 -11.02 -4.23 -0.75
C GLU A 48 -11.84 -3.64 0.39
N SER A 49 -12.71 -2.70 0.08
CA SER A 49 -13.57 -2.04 1.06
C SER A 49 -14.88 -1.55 0.42
N ILE A 50 -15.76 -0.91 1.20
CA ILE A 50 -16.94 -0.24 0.64
C ILE A 50 -16.54 1.06 -0.08
N ASP A 51 -15.54 1.76 0.42
CA ASP A 51 -15.05 3.00 -0.17
C ASP A 51 -13.53 3.10 0.02
N THR A 52 -12.79 3.08 -1.08
CA THR A 52 -11.32 3.09 -1.12
C THR A 52 -10.84 4.33 -1.85
N VAL A 53 -10.14 5.21 -1.14
CA VAL A 53 -9.63 6.48 -1.67
C VAL A 53 -8.15 6.62 -1.34
N ILE A 54 -7.32 6.85 -2.36
CA ILE A 54 -5.92 7.22 -2.13
C ILE A 54 -5.88 8.69 -1.70
N ASN A 55 -5.40 8.94 -0.49
CA ASN A 55 -5.33 10.28 0.09
C ASN A 55 -3.99 10.97 -0.28
N SER A 56 -2.90 10.21 -0.38
CA SER A 56 -1.62 10.67 -0.94
C SER A 56 -0.86 9.52 -1.57
N MET A 57 -0.07 9.81 -2.61
CA MET A 57 0.84 8.85 -3.24
C MET A 57 2.11 9.58 -3.66
N ASN A 58 3.25 9.11 -3.16
CA ASN A 58 4.58 9.52 -3.60
C ASN A 58 5.49 8.29 -3.68
N VAL A 59 6.75 8.48 -4.09
CA VAL A 59 7.72 7.38 -4.31
C VAL A 59 8.04 6.62 -3.02
N GLU A 60 7.95 7.27 -1.87
CA GLU A 60 8.32 6.71 -0.56
C GLU A 60 7.11 6.14 0.19
N GLU A 61 5.93 6.72 -0.02
CA GLU A 61 4.74 6.47 0.79
C GLU A 61 3.42 6.64 0.03
N ILE A 62 2.48 5.75 0.33
CA ILE A 62 1.09 5.81 -0.10
C ILE A 62 0.19 5.79 1.13
N THR A 63 -0.74 6.73 1.23
CA THR A 63 -1.80 6.73 2.25
C THR A 63 -3.15 6.49 1.62
N ILE A 64 -3.90 5.53 2.16
CA ILE A 64 -5.15 5.05 1.62
C ILE A 64 -6.20 5.10 2.72
N LYS A 65 -7.28 5.82 2.46
CA LYS A 65 -8.47 5.79 3.28
C LYS A 65 -9.38 4.68 2.80
N VAL A 66 -9.88 3.91 3.74
CA VAL A 66 -10.83 2.83 3.50
C VAL A 66 -12.00 2.97 4.44
N ARG A 67 -13.17 2.51 4.01
CA ARG A 67 -14.36 2.39 4.87
C ARG A 67 -14.87 0.97 4.85
N ASN A 68 -15.00 0.37 6.03
CA ASN A 68 -15.39 -1.04 6.20
C ASN A 68 -14.49 -1.96 5.38
N LEU A 69 -13.22 -2.06 5.78
CA LEU A 69 -12.23 -2.95 5.18
C LEU A 69 -12.76 -4.39 5.15
N LYS A 70 -12.83 -4.96 3.95
CA LYS A 70 -13.26 -6.36 3.72
C LYS A 70 -12.06 -7.28 3.54
N ARG A 71 -11.02 -6.79 2.85
CA ARG A 71 -9.82 -7.57 2.54
C ARG A 71 -8.59 -6.67 2.58
N LEU A 72 -7.54 -7.18 3.23
CA LEU A 72 -6.18 -6.66 3.12
C LEU A 72 -5.27 -7.87 2.94
N GLU A 73 -4.69 -8.01 1.76
CA GLU A 73 -3.85 -9.15 1.42
C GLU A 73 -2.55 -8.68 0.79
N LEU A 74 -1.42 -9.16 1.32
CA LEU A 74 -0.12 -9.04 0.69
C LEU A 74 0.28 -10.41 0.13
N ARG A 75 0.43 -10.51 -1.18
CA ARG A 75 0.79 -11.74 -1.89
C ARG A 75 2.17 -11.57 -2.51
N LYS A 76 3.06 -12.54 -2.31
CA LYS A 76 4.32 -12.61 -3.05
C LYS A 76 4.00 -12.91 -4.51
N MET A 77 4.55 -12.13 -5.43
CA MET A 77 4.46 -12.42 -6.85
C MET A 77 5.36 -13.62 -7.14
N ASP A 78 4.80 -14.65 -7.77
CA ASP A 78 5.60 -15.72 -8.34
C ASP A 78 6.45 -15.10 -9.45
N MET A 79 7.77 -15.05 -9.24
CA MET A 79 8.71 -14.64 -10.29
C MET A 79 8.99 -15.90 -11.11
N ASP A 80 8.48 -15.91 -12.35
CA ASP A 80 8.89 -16.87 -13.38
C ASP A 80 10.38 -16.77 -13.69
#